data_AF-A0A4Z2B703-F1
#
_entry.id   AF-A0A4Z2B703-F1
#
_cell.length_a   1.000
_cell.length_b   1.000
_cell.length_c   1.000
_cell.angle_alpha   90.00
_cell.angle_beta   90.00
_cell.angle_gamma   90.00
#
_symmetry.space_group_name_H-M   'P 1'
#
loop_
_entity.id
_entity.type
_entity.pdbx_description
1 polymer ?
#
loop_
_entity_poly.entity_id
_entity_poly.type
_entity_poly.pdbx_seq_one_letter_code
_entity_poly.pdbx_strand_id
1 'polypeptide(L)'
;MMFPQSRHSASSQQLKFTTSDSCDRIKDEFQFLQAQYHSLKLECDKLASEKSEMQRHYIMYYEMSYGLNIEMHKQAEIVKRLNGICAQILPYLSQEHQQQVLAAIERAKQVTPPR
;
A
#
# COMPACT_ATOMS: atom_id res chain seq x y z
N MET A 1 -36.68 -54.84 60.86
CA MET A 1 -38.09 -54.82 60.38
C MET A 1 -38.34 -53.51 59.65
N MET A 2 -38.96 -53.62 58.48
CA MET A 2 -39.72 -52.62 57.70
C MET A 2 -39.01 -51.35 57.17
N PHE A 3 -38.78 -51.35 55.86
CA PHE A 3 -38.92 -50.17 55.01
C PHE A 3 -40.42 -49.89 54.76
N PRO A 4 -40.79 -48.64 54.42
CA PRO A 4 -41.55 -48.49 53.17
C PRO A 4 -41.16 -47.29 52.28
N GLN A 5 -41.23 -47.57 50.98
CA GLN A 5 -41.56 -46.78 49.78
C GLN A 5 -41.29 -45.26 49.65
N SER A 6 -40.54 -44.99 48.57
CA SER A 6 -40.37 -43.79 47.73
C SER A 6 -41.48 -42.74 47.63
N ARG A 7 -41.06 -41.45 47.64
CA ARG A 7 -41.60 -40.41 46.76
C ARG A 7 -40.47 -39.80 45.94
N HIS A 8 -40.51 -40.05 44.64
CA HIS A 8 -39.83 -39.22 43.65
C HIS A 8 -40.46 -37.83 43.65
N SER A 9 -39.74 -36.82 44.14
CA SER A 9 -39.95 -35.44 43.71
C SER A 9 -38.95 -35.14 42.61
N ALA A 10 -39.40 -35.40 41.38
CA ALA A 10 -38.78 -34.88 40.18
C ALA A 10 -38.86 -33.35 40.23
N SER A 11 -37.70 -32.70 40.31
CA SER A 11 -37.53 -31.35 39.79
C SER A 11 -36.29 -31.34 38.90
N SER A 12 -36.32 -32.23 37.91
CA SER A 12 -35.69 -31.97 36.62
C SER A 12 -36.35 -30.70 36.08
N GLN A 13 -35.83 -29.52 36.42
CA GLN A 13 -35.97 -28.33 35.58
C GLN A 13 -35.19 -28.60 34.29
N GLN A 14 -35.66 -29.58 33.52
CA GLN A 14 -35.40 -29.62 32.10
C GLN A 14 -36.10 -28.37 31.57
N LEU A 15 -35.31 -27.34 31.28
CA LEU A 15 -35.73 -26.28 30.38
C LEU A 15 -36.37 -26.98 29.17
N LYS A 16 -37.70 -26.97 29.09
CA LYS A 16 -38.43 -27.49 27.94
C LYS A 16 -38.27 -26.45 26.84
N PHE A 17 -37.12 -26.50 26.20
CA PHE A 17 -36.92 -25.86 24.91
C PHE A 17 -37.96 -26.45 23.97
N THR A 18 -38.94 -25.65 23.55
CA THR A 18 -39.92 -26.14 22.59
C THR A 18 -39.27 -26.16 21.21
N THR A 19 -39.68 -27.09 20.35
CA THR A 19 -39.20 -27.12 18.96
C THR A 19 -39.42 -25.78 18.25
N SER A 20 -40.45 -25.02 18.65
CA SER A 20 -40.71 -23.65 18.15
C SER A 20 -39.58 -22.69 18.52
N ASP A 21 -39.15 -22.67 19.78
CA ASP A 21 -38.05 -21.80 20.24
C ASP A 21 -36.74 -22.11 19.50
N SER A 22 -36.50 -23.38 19.16
CA SER A 22 -35.34 -23.77 18.34
C SER A 22 -35.44 -23.21 16.93
N CYS A 23 -36.63 -23.26 16.33
CA CYS A 23 -36.84 -22.73 14.98
C CYS A 23 -36.68 -21.20 14.94
N ASP A 24 -37.17 -20.48 15.95
CA ASP A 24 -37.01 -19.03 16.03
C ASP A 24 -35.54 -18.62 16.20
N ARG A 25 -34.78 -19.33 17.04
CA ARG A 25 -33.34 -19.09 17.16
C ARG A 25 -32.58 -19.36 15.87
N ILE A 26 -32.89 -20.44 15.16
CA ILE A 26 -32.28 -20.74 13.86
C ILE A 26 -32.58 -19.63 12.85
N LYS A 27 -33.81 -19.11 12.86
CA LYS A 27 -34.22 -17.99 11.99
C LYS A 27 -33.43 -16.71 12.30
N ASP A 28 -33.25 -16.38 13.58
CA ASP A 28 -32.48 -15.20 14.00
C ASP A 28 -31.00 -15.35 13.66
N GLU A 29 -30.41 -16.53 13.92
CA GLU A 29 -29.03 -16.84 13.56
C GLU A 29 -28.83 -16.78 12.03
N PHE A 30 -29.79 -17.26 11.25
CA PHE A 30 -29.75 -17.16 9.79
C PHE A 30 -29.87 -15.71 9.29
N GLN A 31 -30.76 -14.90 9.87
CA GLN A 31 -30.88 -13.48 9.52
C GLN A 31 -29.61 -12.71 9.88
N PHE A 32 -29.03 -12.99 11.04
CA PHE A 32 -27.76 -12.41 11.45
C PHE A 32 -26.63 -12.78 10.47
N LEU A 33 -26.53 -14.06 10.09
CA LEU A 33 -25.55 -14.53 9.11
C LEU A 33 -25.76 -13.87 7.74
N GLN A 34 -27.02 -13.72 7.31
CA GLN A 34 -27.37 -13.05 6.06
C GLN A 34 -26.95 -11.57 6.07
N ALA A 35 -27.16 -10.87 7.18
CA ALA A 35 -26.71 -9.48 7.34
C ALA A 35 -25.19 -9.36 7.30
N GLN A 36 -24.47 -10.26 7.99
CA GLN A 36 -23.00 -10.30 7.96
C GLN A 36 -22.47 -10.57 6.54
N TYR A 37 -23.08 -11.50 5.81
CA TYR A 37 -22.72 -11.78 4.42
C TYR A 37 -22.93 -10.55 3.52
N HIS A 38 -24.03 -9.83 3.68
CA HIS A 38 -24.31 -8.64 2.90
C HIS A 38 -23.27 -7.54 3.16
N SER A 39 -22.95 -7.27 4.43
CA SER A 39 -21.91 -6.31 4.82
C SER A 39 -20.54 -6.69 4.23
N LEU A 40 -20.16 -7.97 4.33
CA LEU A 40 -18.90 -8.46 3.79
C LEU A 40 -18.84 -8.32 2.26
N LYS A 41 -19.96 -8.57 1.56
CA LYS A 41 -20.03 -8.38 0.11
C LYS A 41 -19.77 -6.93 -0.29
N LEU A 42 -20.38 -5.97 0.41
CA LEU A 42 -20.16 -4.54 0.15
C LEU A 42 -18.71 -4.14 0.39
N GLU A 43 -18.08 -4.68 1.45
CA GLU A 43 -16.66 -4.46 1.73
C GLU A 43 -15.77 -5.05 0.62
N CYS A 44 -16.09 -6.25 0.12
CA CYS A 44 -15.37 -6.84 -1.01
C CYS A 44 -15.48 -5.99 -2.28
N ASP A 45 -16.67 -5.48 -2.59
CA ASP A 45 -16.89 -4.62 -3.76
C ASP A 45 -16.09 -3.31 -3.64
N LYS A 46 -16.04 -2.73 -2.43
CA LYS A 46 -15.21 -1.56 -2.12
C LYS A 46 -13.72 -1.85 -2.32
N LEU A 47 -13.22 -2.94 -1.76
CA LEU A 47 -11.81 -3.34 -1.90
C LEU A 47 -11.43 -3.60 -3.37
N ALA A 48 -12.34 -4.17 -4.17
CA ALA A 48 -12.12 -4.36 -5.60
C ALA A 48 -11.96 -3.03 -6.35
N SER A 49 -12.75 -2.01 -5.98
CA SER A 49 -12.62 -0.65 -6.52
C SER A 49 -11.29 -0.01 -6.13
N GLU A 50 -10.94 -0.04 -4.84
CA GLU A 50 -9.68 0.52 -4.33
C GLU A 50 -8.46 -0.15 -4.97
N LYS A 51 -8.50 -1.48 -5.17
CA LYS A 51 -7.45 -2.22 -5.88
C LYS A 51 -7.28 -1.74 -7.32
N SER A 52 -8.39 -1.50 -8.02
CA SER A 52 -8.37 -1.03 -9.41
C SER A 52 -7.81 0.38 -9.52
N GLU A 53 -8.13 1.25 -8.55
CA GLU A 53 -7.55 2.59 -8.46
C GLU A 53 -6.05 2.56 -8.15
N MET A 54 -5.64 1.73 -7.19
CA MET A 54 -4.23 1.53 -6.86
C MET A 54 -3.44 1.02 -8.08
N GLN A 55 -4.01 0.09 -8.84
CA GLN A 55 -3.38 -0.42 -10.05
C GLN A 55 -3.18 0.69 -11.10
N ARG A 56 -4.13 1.62 -11.24
CA ARG A 56 -4.00 2.76 -12.16
C ARG A 56 -2.86 3.68 -11.74
N HIS A 57 -2.79 4.02 -10.44
CA HIS A 57 -1.69 4.82 -9.91
C HIS A 57 -0.35 4.11 -10.08
N TYR A 58 -0.30 2.81 -9.80
CA TYR A 58 0.91 2.01 -9.99
C TYR A 58 1.42 2.07 -11.44
N ILE A 59 0.56 1.87 -12.43
CA ILE A 59 0.95 1.95 -13.85
C ILE A 59 1.44 3.37 -14.19
N MET A 60 0.71 4.40 -13.77
CA MET A 60 1.08 5.79 -14.03
C MET A 60 2.47 6.13 -13.45
N TYR A 61 2.74 5.74 -12.20
CA TYR A 61 4.06 5.95 -11.59
C TYR A 61 5.14 5.13 -12.29
N TYR A 62 4.85 3.89 -12.69
CA TYR A 62 5.81 3.05 -13.40
C TYR A 62 6.25 3.68 -14.72
N GLU A 63 5.28 4.13 -15.55
CA GLU A 63 5.56 4.79 -16.83
C GLU A 63 6.33 6.10 -16.64
N MET A 64 5.90 6.92 -15.66
CA MET A 64 6.57 8.17 -15.35
C MET A 64 8.00 7.95 -14.86
N SER A 65 8.22 7.03 -13.92
CA SER A 65 9.55 6.70 -13.41
C SER A 65 10.47 6.19 -14.52
N TYR A 66 9.95 5.39 -15.45
CA TYR A 66 10.72 4.94 -16.60
C TYR A 66 11.16 6.10 -17.51
N GLY A 67 10.23 7.01 -17.84
CA GLY A 67 10.53 8.21 -18.63
C GLY A 67 11.54 9.13 -17.94
N LEU A 68 11.37 9.39 -16.65
CA LEU A 68 12.31 10.16 -15.84
C LEU A 68 13.68 9.51 -15.78
N ASN A 69 13.75 8.18 -15.68
CA ASN A 69 15.02 7.44 -15.62
C ASN A 69 15.81 7.58 -16.94
N ILE A 70 15.14 7.47 -18.09
CA ILE A 70 15.76 7.69 -19.39
C ILE A 70 16.33 9.11 -19.49
N GLU A 71 15.52 10.12 -19.17
CA GLU A 71 15.95 11.51 -19.28
C GLU A 71 17.09 11.82 -18.30
N MET A 72 17.04 11.28 -17.08
CA MET A 72 18.14 11.38 -16.11
C MET A 72 19.45 10.83 -16.68
N HIS A 73 19.45 9.61 -17.23
CA HIS A 73 20.65 9.02 -17.83
C HIS A 73 21.15 9.81 -19.05
N LYS A 74 20.23 10.31 -19.88
CA LYS A 74 20.56 11.17 -21.02
C LYS A 74 21.24 12.47 -20.56
N GLN A 75 20.72 13.14 -19.55
CA GLN A 75 21.33 14.35 -19.00
C GLN A 75 22.68 14.06 -18.35
N ALA A 76 22.83 12.94 -17.66
CA ALA A 76 24.12 12.51 -17.09
C ALA A 76 25.20 12.33 -18.18
N GLU A 77 24.84 11.71 -19.31
CA GLU A 77 25.76 11.54 -20.45
C GLU A 77 26.09 12.88 -21.14
N ILE A 78 25.12 13.79 -21.27
CA ILE A 78 25.36 15.15 -21.76
C ILE A 78 26.37 15.87 -20.86
N VAL A 79 26.15 15.85 -19.54
CA VAL A 79 27.06 16.46 -18.55
C VAL A 79 28.46 15.87 -18.65
N LYS A 80 28.59 14.55 -18.81
CA LYS A 80 29.88 13.88 -18.98
C LYS A 80 30.60 14.36 -20.24
N ARG A 81 29.91 14.46 -21.38
CA ARG A 81 30.48 14.94 -22.64
C ARG A 81 30.91 16.40 -22.57
N LEU A 82 30.08 17.26 -22.00
CA LEU A 82 30.40 18.68 -21.80
C LEU A 82 31.63 18.85 -20.91
N ASN A 83 31.73 18.11 -19.80
CA ASN A 83 32.93 18.10 -18.96
C ASN A 83 34.18 17.62 -19.73
N GLY A 84 34.03 16.60 -20.58
CA GLY A 84 35.10 16.13 -21.46
C GLY A 84 35.60 17.22 -22.41
N ILE A 85 34.70 17.96 -23.05
CA ILE A 85 35.03 19.08 -23.93
C ILE A 85 35.75 20.19 -23.15
N CYS A 86 35.23 20.58 -21.98
CA CYS A 86 35.88 21.58 -21.14
C CYS A 86 37.31 21.19 -20.75
N ALA A 87 37.53 19.91 -20.39
CA ALA A 87 38.86 19.40 -20.06
C ALA A 87 39.82 19.41 -21.27
N GLN A 88 39.30 19.15 -22.48
CA GLN A 88 40.10 19.20 -23.71
C GLN A 88 40.50 20.63 -24.10
N ILE A 89 39.65 21.63 -23.83
CA ILE A 89 39.93 23.04 -24.15
C ILE A 89 40.91 23.67 -23.15
N LEU A 90 40.91 23.20 -21.89
CA LEU A 90 41.67 23.79 -20.79
C LEU A 90 43.18 24.04 -21.11
N PRO A 91 43.93 23.10 -21.71
CA PRO A 91 45.35 23.28 -22.00
C PRO A 91 45.67 24.41 -22.98
N TYR A 92 44.68 24.86 -23.77
CA TYR A 92 44.85 25.94 -24.74
C TYR A 92 44.65 27.33 -24.15
N LEU A 93 44.29 27.44 -22.86
CA LEU A 93 44.09 28.69 -22.15
C LEU A 93 45.35 29.13 -21.39
N SER A 94 45.47 30.42 -21.08
CA SER A 94 46.50 30.93 -20.17
C SER A 94 46.31 30.39 -18.75
N GLN A 95 47.36 30.33 -17.94
CA GLN A 95 47.30 29.78 -16.58
C GLN A 95 46.22 30.45 -15.69
N GLU A 96 46.05 31.77 -15.80
CA GLU A 96 45.01 32.50 -15.07
C GLU A 96 43.60 32.03 -15.49
N HIS A 97 43.34 31.96 -16.81
CA HIS A 97 42.07 31.49 -17.33
C HIS A 97 41.80 30.01 -17.00
N GLN A 98 42.84 29.17 -16.97
CA GLN A 98 42.70 27.77 -16.56
C GLN A 98 42.13 27.65 -15.13
N GLN A 99 42.68 28.41 -14.17
CA GLN A 99 42.21 28.38 -12.79
C GLN A 99 40.76 28.89 -12.66
N GLN A 100 40.42 29.97 -13.37
CA GLN A 100 39.06 30.50 -13.38
C GLN A 100 38.04 29.49 -13.96
N VAL A 101 38.37 28.86 -15.08
CA VAL A 101 37.49 27.87 -15.73
C VAL A 101 37.32 26.62 -14.85
N LEU A 102 38.38 26.11 -14.24
CA LEU A 102 38.28 24.97 -13.30
C LEU A 102 37.35 25.29 -12.13
N ALA A 103 37.51 26.45 -11.51
CA ALA A 103 36.65 26.88 -10.41
C ALA A 103 35.17 27.03 -10.83
N ALA A 104 34.93 27.54 -12.04
CA ALA A 104 33.58 27.68 -12.58
C ALA A 104 32.91 26.33 -12.86
N ILE A 105 33.65 25.37 -13.41
CA ILE A 105 33.16 24.00 -13.67
C ILE A 105 32.77 23.31 -12.37
N GLU A 106 33.61 23.40 -11.33
CA GLU A 106 33.30 22.77 -10.04
C GLU A 106 32.08 23.39 -9.38
N ARG A 107 31.92 24.73 -9.46
CA ARG A 107 30.71 25.40 -9.00
C ARG A 107 29.47 24.95 -9.77
N ALA A 108 29.56 24.82 -11.10
CA ALA A 108 28.43 24.42 -11.94
C ALA A 108 27.93 23.00 -11.62
N LYS A 109 28.79 22.11 -11.11
CA LYS A 109 28.41 20.76 -10.67
C LYS A 109 27.71 20.75 -9.30
N GLN A 110 27.86 21.80 -8.51
CA GLN A 110 27.25 21.89 -7.18
C GLN A 110 25.87 22.55 -7.26
N VAL A 111 24.84 21.72 -7.43
CA VAL A 111 23.44 22.18 -7.38
C VAL A 111 22.91 22.03 -5.96
N THR A 112 22.48 23.13 -5.35
CA THR A 112 21.84 23.15 -4.03
C THR A 112 20.35 23.44 -4.16
N PRO A 113 19.50 22.92 -3.26
CA PRO A 113 18.08 23.28 -3.24
C PRO A 113 17.91 24.79 -3.02
N PRO A 114 16.94 25.45 -3.67
CA PRO A 114 16.61 26.83 -3.36
C PRO A 114 16.15 26.94 -1.90
N ARG A 115 16.62 28.00 -1.21
CA ARG A 115 16.18 28.34 0.14
C ARG A 115 14.76 28.89 0.14
#